data_AF-A0A9P8F2V9-F1
#
_entry.id   AF-A0A9P8F2V9-F1
#
_cell.length_a   1.000
_cell.length_b   1.000
_cell.length_c   1.000
_cell.angle_alpha   90.00
_cell.angle_beta   90.00
_cell.angle_gamma   90.00
#
_symmetry.space_group_name_H-M   'P 1'
#
loop_
_entity.id
_entity.type
_entity.pdbx_description
1 polymer ?
#
loop_
_entity_poly.entity_id
_entity_poly.type
_entity_poly.pdbx_seq_one_letter_code
_entity_poly.pdbx_strand_id
1 'polypeptide(L)' 'MGIDLDHHHVRSGHRKAPKSDNPYTALLVKLYRFLSRRTDSKFNATVLRRLMMSKINRP' A
#
# COMPACT_ATOMS: atom_id res chain seq x y z
N MET A 1 -19.88 20.55 -23.07
CA MET A 1 -20.87 19.84 -22.24
C MET A 1 -20.20 19.46 -20.93
N GLY A 2 -20.66 19.99 -19.80
CA GLY A 2 -20.16 19.61 -18.48
C GLY A 2 -20.86 18.34 -18.00
N ILE A 3 -20.10 17.39 -17.46
CA ILE A 3 -20.64 16.13 -16.94
C ILE A 3 -21.02 16.39 -15.48
N ASP A 4 -22.30 16.24 -15.15
CA ASP A 4 -22.80 16.34 -13.78
C ASP A 4 -22.37 15.10 -13.00
N LEU A 5 -21.53 15.28 -11.98
CA LEU A 5 -20.95 14.21 -11.18
C LEU A 5 -21.00 14.62 -9.71
N ASP A 6 -21.71 13.84 -8.89
CA ASP A 6 -21.85 14.06 -7.44
C ASP A 6 -20.51 14.18 -6.70
N HIS A 7 -19.46 13.54 -7.21
CA HIS A 7 -18.12 13.56 -6.61
C HIS A 7 -17.03 13.79 -7.67
N HIS A 8 -16.47 14.99 -7.66
CA HIS A 8 -15.32 15.34 -8.51
C HIS A 8 -13.99 15.05 -7.78
N HIS A 9 -13.06 14.35 -8.43
CA HIS A 9 -11.67 14.10 -7.97
C HIS A 9 -11.49 13.29 -6.66
N VAL A 10 -12.26 12.22 -6.45
CA VAL A 10 -12.04 11.32 -5.30
C VAL A 10 -10.66 10.65 -5.38
N ARG A 11 -9.78 10.92 -4.40
CA ARG A 11 -8.46 10.31 -4.28
C ARG A 11 -8.42 9.30 -3.13
N SER A 12 -7.78 8.16 -3.35
CA SER A 12 -7.53 7.19 -2.29
C SER A 12 -6.43 7.70 -1.35
N GLY A 13 -6.73 7.84 -0.05
CA GLY A 13 -5.75 8.23 0.98
C GLY A 13 -4.74 7.12 1.35
N HIS A 14 -4.86 5.95 0.73
CA HIS A 14 -3.97 4.82 0.99
C HIS A 14 -2.57 5.04 0.42
N ARG A 15 -1.56 4.63 1.20
CA ARG A 15 -0.17 4.64 0.74
C ARG A 15 0.03 3.58 -0.34
N LYS A 16 0.59 4.01 -1.47
CA LYS A 16 1.01 3.13 -2.58
C LYS A 16 2.47 2.68 -2.46
N ALA A 17 3.26 3.37 -1.63
CA ALA A 17 4.67 3.11 -1.38
C ALA A 17 5.04 3.43 0.08
N PRO A 18 6.06 2.77 0.64
CA PRO A 18 6.62 3.16 1.94
C PRO A 18 7.24 4.56 1.85
N LYS A 19 7.07 5.38 2.89
CA LYS A 19 7.71 6.72 3.00
C LYS A 19 9.15 6.63 3.50
N SER A 20 9.56 5.51 4.09
CA SER A 20 10.89 5.36 4.71
C SER A 20 11.95 5.07 3.66
N ASP A 21 13.09 5.76 3.77
CA ASP A 21 14.29 5.53 2.95
C ASP A 21 15.16 4.35 3.42
N ASN A 22 14.70 3.59 4.41
CA ASN A 22 15.44 2.43 4.92
C ASN A 22 15.52 1.32 3.84
N PRO A 23 16.72 0.92 3.40
CA PRO A 23 16.88 -0.05 2.32
C PRO A 23 16.33 -1.44 2.67
N TYR A 24 16.41 -1.87 3.94
CA TYR A 24 15.86 -3.15 4.39
C TYR A 24 14.33 -3.18 4.28
N THR A 25 13.67 -2.06 4.58
CA THR A 25 12.22 -1.96 4.43
C THR A 25 11.81 -2.01 2.96
N ALA A 26 12.59 -1.36 2.09
CA ALA A 26 12.35 -1.42 0.64
C ALA A 26 12.49 -2.85 0.09
N LEU A 27 13.47 -3.62 0.56
CA LEU A 27 13.66 -5.02 0.17
C LEU A 27 12.48 -5.90 0.62
N LEU A 28 12.04 -5.77 1.87
CA LEU A 28 10.87 -6.51 2.38
C LEU A 28 9.60 -6.18 1.59
N VAL A 29 9.36 -4.90 1.29
CA VAL A 29 8.21 -4.48 0.49
C VAL A 29 8.27 -5.08 -0.92
N LYS A 30 9.46 -5.13 -1.57
CA LYS A 30 9.61 -5.77 -2.89
C LYS A 30 9.26 -7.25 -2.85
N LEU A 31 9.75 -7.97 -1.85
CA LEU A 31 9.46 -9.41 -1.66
C LEU A 31 7.96 -9.66 -1.46
N TYR A 32 7.35 -8.99 -0.48
CA TYR A 32 5.93 -9.21 -0.17
C TYR A 32 5.00 -8.72 -1.28
N ARG A 33 5.41 -7.74 -2.09
CA ARG A 33 4.67 -7.32 -3.28
C ARG A 33 4.73 -8.35 -4.41
N PHE A 34 5.86 -9.03 -4.57
CA PHE A 34 5.95 -10.16 -5.50
C PHE A 34 5.07 -11.32 -5.02
N LEU A 35 5.20 -11.71 -3.75
CA LEU A 35 4.41 -12.79 -3.16
C LEU A 35 2.91 -12.50 -3.21
N SER A 36 2.45 -11.29 -2.82
CA SER A 36 1.01 -10.97 -2.82
C SER A 36 0.39 -10.94 -4.22
N ARG A 37 1.19 -10.76 -5.28
CA ARG A 37 0.71 -10.80 -6.68
C ARG A 37 0.69 -12.21 -7.26
N ARG A 38 1.53 -13.12 -6.74
CA ARG A 38 1.73 -14.47 -7.29
C ARG A 38 1.11 -15.56 -6.42
N THR A 39 0.67 -15.23 -5.22
CA THR A 39 0.04 -16.14 -4.27
C THR A 39 -1.30 -15.56 -3.80
N ASP A 40 -2.32 -16.40 -3.69
CA ASP A 40 -3.66 -16.01 -3.21
C ASP A 40 -3.76 -15.98 -1.68
N SER A 41 -2.63 -15.80 -0.99
CA SER A 41 -2.58 -15.75 0.47
C SER A 41 -2.92 -14.35 0.98
N LYS A 42 -4.06 -14.24 1.69
CA LYS A 42 -4.49 -13.01 2.38
C LYS A 42 -3.45 -12.51 3.41
N PHE A 43 -2.63 -13.41 3.94
CA PHE A 43 -1.55 -13.07 4.86
C PHE A 43 -0.52 -12.15 4.19
N ASN A 44 -0.07 -12.49 2.98
CA ASN A 44 0.94 -11.71 2.25
C ASN A 44 0.47 -10.28 1.94
N ALA A 45 -0.81 -10.13 1.56
CA ALA A 45 -1.42 -8.82 1.35
C ALA A 45 -1.47 -7.98 2.64
N THR A 46 -1.78 -8.62 3.78
CA THR A 46 -1.83 -7.96 5.09
C THR A 46 -0.44 -7.51 5.54
N VAL A 47 0.58 -8.35 5.39
CA VAL A 47 1.97 -8.00 5.73
C VAL A 47 2.47 -6.85 4.85
N LEU A 48 2.21 -6.90 3.54
CA LEU A 48 2.58 -5.82 2.62
C LEU A 48 1.96 -4.48 3.04
N ARG A 49 0.68 -4.47 3.41
CA ARG A 49 0.01 -3.27 3.91
C ARG A 49 0.67 -2.76 5.20
N ARG A 50 0.96 -3.65 6.16
CA ARG A 50 1.65 -3.30 7.42
C ARG A 50 3.03 -2.72 7.20
N LEU A 51 3.79 -3.23 6.23
CA LEU A 51 5.13 -2.73 5.90
C LEU A 51 5.13 -1.26 5.44
N MET A 52 4.05 -0.78 4.80
CA MET A 52 3.94 0.60 4.32
C MET A 52 3.32 1.58 5.32
N MET A 53 2.76 1.10 6.43
CA MET A 53 2.12 1.95 7.46
C MET A 53 3.13 2.85 8.17
N SER A 54 2.64 3.95 8.76
CA SER A 54 3.45 4.83 9.61
C SER A 54 3.77 4.14 10.93
N LYS A 55 4.77 4.66 11.65
CA LYS A 55 5.12 4.18 12.99
C LYS A 55 3.93 4.24 13.96
N ILE A 56 3.12 5.31 13.90
CA ILE A 56 1.92 5.48 14.72
C ILE A 56 0.85 4.42 14.40
N ASN A 57 0.72 4.05 13.12
CA ASN A 57 -0.29 3.07 12.66
C ASN A 57 0.24 1.62 12.69
N ARG A 58 1.37 1.39 13.35
CA ARG A 58 1.89 0.06 13.69
C ARG A 58 2.13 0.03 15.22
N PRO A 59 1.06 0.00 16.02
CA PRO A 59 1.16 -0.21 17.45
C PRO A 59 1.73 -1.59 17.77
#